data_AF-A0A1X1ET36-F1
#
_entry.id   AF-A0A1X1ET36-F1
#
_cell.length_a   1.000
_cell.length_b   1.000
_cell.length_c   1.000
_cell.angle_alpha   90.00
_cell.angle_beta   90.00
_cell.angle_gamma   90.00
#
_symmetry.space_group_name_H-M   'P 1'
#
loop_
_entity.id
_entity.type
_entity.pdbx_description
1 polymer ?
#
loop_
_entity_poly.entity_id
_entity_poly.type
_entity_poly.pdbx_seq_one_letter_code
_entity_poly.pdbx_strand_id
1 'polypeptide(L)'
;MMNAETAITRILLDQPGKTASQITELSGYTRNTVSETLRKMSVMGDVWRDAESRYYTAEKTDASDKRYIEIAENAMKLQAKNFWHRAAREWLKAHDETYRPGLRQKAIICRAHCIEMANWIRPKPEPEYPEKRSKRQ
;
A
#
# COMPACT_ATOMS: atom_id res chain seq x y z
N MET A 1 -1.44 -26.74 6.88
CA MET A 1 -2.03 -26.22 5.64
C MET A 1 -1.49 -24.80 5.45
N MET A 2 -0.89 -24.49 4.30
CA MET A 2 -0.39 -23.13 4.03
C MET A 2 -1.59 -22.18 3.94
N ASN A 3 -1.47 -20.92 4.37
CA ASN A 3 -2.55 -19.94 4.19
C ASN A 3 -2.45 -19.27 2.80
N ALA A 4 -3.55 -18.65 2.35
CA ALA A 4 -3.62 -18.03 1.03
C ALA A 4 -2.57 -16.91 0.84
N GLU A 5 -2.32 -16.11 1.88
CA GLU A 5 -1.33 -15.02 1.86
C GLU A 5 0.09 -15.54 1.59
N THR A 6 0.51 -16.59 2.29
CA THR A 6 1.86 -17.17 2.12
C THR A 6 1.96 -17.84 0.75
N ALA A 7 0.90 -18.50 0.27
CA ALA A 7 0.88 -19.12 -1.05
C ALA A 7 1.02 -18.07 -2.17
N ILE A 8 0.24 -16.99 -2.10
CA ILE A 8 0.29 -15.88 -3.07
C ILE A 8 1.66 -15.20 -3.03
N THR A 9 2.19 -14.91 -1.84
CA THR A 9 3.51 -14.30 -1.68
C THR A 9 4.59 -15.18 -2.30
N ARG A 10 4.55 -16.50 -2.06
CA ARG A 10 5.51 -17.44 -2.66
C ARG A 10 5.44 -17.44 -4.18
N ILE A 11 4.23 -17.48 -4.74
CA ILE A 11 4.01 -17.44 -6.20
C ILE A 11 4.59 -16.16 -6.80
N LEU A 12 4.34 -15.01 -6.18
CA LEU A 12 4.79 -13.72 -6.69
C LEU A 12 6.30 -13.47 -6.50
N LEU A 13 6.91 -14.10 -5.50
CA LEU A 13 8.37 -14.10 -5.32
C LEU A 13 9.08 -14.97 -6.38
N ASP A 14 8.50 -16.12 -6.72
CA ASP A 14 9.04 -17.04 -7.74
C ASP A 14 8.76 -16.53 -9.16
N GLN A 15 7.54 -16.01 -9.39
CA GLN A 15 7.03 -15.58 -10.68
C GLN A 15 6.31 -14.23 -10.54
N PRO A 16 7.06 -13.10 -10.51
CA PRO A 16 6.46 -11.78 -10.46
C PRO A 16 5.68 -11.47 -11.75
N GLY A 17 4.71 -10.56 -11.67
CA GLY A 17 3.95 -10.12 -12.83
C GLY A 17 2.78 -11.03 -13.23
N LYS A 18 2.22 -11.80 -12.28
CA LYS A 18 1.07 -12.67 -12.55
C LYS A 18 -0.25 -11.95 -12.35
N THR A 19 -1.22 -12.26 -13.18
CA THR A 19 -2.61 -11.80 -13.00
C THR A 19 -3.30 -12.61 -11.90
N ALA A 20 -4.41 -12.11 -11.38
CA ALA A 20 -5.22 -12.86 -10.40
C ALA A 20 -5.65 -14.25 -10.91
N SER A 21 -5.80 -14.44 -12.24
CA SER A 21 -6.22 -15.72 -12.83
C SER A 21 -5.11 -16.75 -12.73
N GLN A 22 -3.91 -16.35 -13.13
CA GLN A 22 -2.74 -17.19 -13.03
C GLN A 22 -2.42 -17.52 -11.57
N ILE A 23 -2.63 -16.58 -10.63
CA ILE A 23 -2.45 -16.84 -9.20
C ILE A 23 -3.48 -17.85 -8.68
N THR A 24 -4.74 -17.78 -9.15
CA THR A 24 -5.78 -18.75 -8.80
C THR A 24 -5.39 -20.16 -9.26
N GLU A 25 -4.95 -20.29 -10.50
CA GLU A 25 -4.47 -21.55 -11.08
C GLU A 25 -3.27 -22.13 -10.32
N LEU A 26 -2.27 -21.30 -10.00
CA LEU A 26 -1.04 -21.74 -9.34
C LEU A 26 -1.21 -22.04 -7.85
N SER A 27 -2.14 -21.35 -7.18
CA SER A 27 -2.32 -21.46 -5.72
C SER A 27 -3.32 -22.54 -5.32
N GLY A 28 -4.20 -22.96 -6.23
CA GLY A 28 -5.28 -23.91 -5.95
C GLY A 28 -6.42 -23.35 -5.10
N TYR A 29 -6.39 -22.06 -4.74
CA TYR A 29 -7.50 -21.39 -4.06
C TYR A 29 -8.57 -20.91 -5.06
N THR A 30 -9.76 -20.62 -4.54
CA THR A 30 -10.83 -20.04 -5.35
C THR A 30 -10.49 -18.60 -5.78
N ARG A 31 -11.08 -18.18 -6.90
CA ARG A 31 -10.97 -16.82 -7.42
C ARG A 31 -11.34 -15.75 -6.38
N ASN A 32 -12.39 -16.01 -5.60
CA ASN A 32 -12.86 -15.10 -4.56
C ASN A 32 -11.83 -14.98 -3.44
N THR A 33 -11.32 -16.11 -2.93
CA THR A 33 -10.27 -16.12 -1.91
C THR A 33 -9.03 -15.36 -2.38
N VAL A 34 -8.55 -15.63 -3.58
CA VAL A 34 -7.38 -14.93 -4.14
C VAL A 34 -7.63 -13.44 -4.28
N SER A 35 -8.80 -13.04 -4.78
CA SER A 35 -9.14 -11.62 -4.98
C SER A 35 -9.26 -10.86 -3.66
N GLU A 36 -9.90 -11.45 -2.65
CA GLU A 36 -10.00 -10.88 -1.31
C GLU A 36 -8.63 -10.78 -0.63
N THR A 37 -7.81 -11.82 -0.73
CA THR A 37 -6.47 -11.82 -0.15
C THR A 37 -5.57 -10.79 -0.83
N LEU A 38 -5.56 -10.73 -2.17
CA LEU A 38 -4.81 -9.71 -2.92
C LEU A 38 -5.26 -8.30 -2.55
N ARG A 39 -6.57 -8.08 -2.38
CA ARG A 39 -7.09 -6.78 -1.91
C ARG A 39 -6.56 -6.42 -0.53
N LYS A 40 -6.62 -7.34 0.43
CA LYS A 40 -6.09 -7.12 1.79
C LYS A 40 -4.59 -6.81 1.78
N MET A 41 -3.81 -7.62 1.07
CA MET A 41 -2.36 -7.42 0.93
C MET A 41 -2.02 -6.11 0.20
N SER A 42 -2.84 -5.69 -0.76
CA SER A 42 -2.65 -4.43 -1.48
C SER A 42 -2.87 -3.21 -0.59
N VAL A 43 -3.84 -3.26 0.33
CA VAL A 43 -4.07 -2.19 1.31
C VAL A 43 -2.85 -2.01 2.24
N MET A 44 -2.20 -3.12 2.59
CA MET A 44 -0.99 -3.14 3.42
C MET A 44 0.30 -2.84 2.62
N GLY A 45 0.20 -2.67 1.30
CA GLY A 45 1.33 -2.47 0.41
C GLY A 45 2.28 -3.68 0.31
N ASP A 46 1.86 -4.86 0.77
CA ASP A 46 2.65 -6.10 0.66
C ASP A 46 2.68 -6.64 -0.78
N VAL A 47 1.63 -6.33 -1.53
CA VAL A 47 1.59 -6.50 -2.99
C VAL A 47 1.12 -5.21 -3.65
N TRP A 48 1.51 -5.03 -4.90
CA TRP A 48 1.03 -3.94 -5.73
C TRP A 48 0.73 -4.46 -7.13
N ARG A 49 -0.06 -3.69 -7.88
CA ARG A 49 -0.53 -4.04 -9.21
C ARG A 49 -0.14 -2.96 -10.22
N ASP A 50 0.35 -3.36 -11.38
CA ASP A 50 0.60 -2.44 -12.49
C ASP A 50 -0.69 -2.09 -13.26
N ALA A 51 -0.54 -1.28 -14.32
CA ALA A 51 -1.65 -0.90 -15.19
C ALA A 51 -2.26 -2.09 -15.97
N GLU A 52 -1.50 -3.15 -16.18
CA GLU A 52 -1.92 -4.38 -16.88
C GLU A 52 -2.55 -5.41 -15.94
N SER A 53 -2.84 -5.03 -14.70
CA SER A 53 -3.39 -5.91 -13.66
C SER A 53 -2.49 -7.07 -13.23
N ARG A 54 -1.17 -6.93 -13.41
CA ARG A 54 -0.16 -7.86 -12.94
C ARG A 54 0.30 -7.51 -11.54
N TYR A 55 0.38 -8.51 -10.68
CA TYR A 55 0.75 -8.35 -9.28
C TYR A 55 2.24 -8.60 -9.05
N TYR A 56 2.78 -7.86 -8.09
CA TYR A 56 4.17 -7.91 -7.64
C TYR A 56 4.19 -7.84 -6.12
N THR A 57 5.16 -8.49 -5.47
CA THR A 57 5.39 -8.34 -4.03
C THR A 57 6.26 -7.14 -3.73
N ALA A 58 6.06 -6.52 -2.57
CA ALA A 58 7.08 -5.66 -1.99
C ALA A 58 8.38 -6.47 -1.78
N GLU A 59 9.51 -5.81 -1.97
CA GLU A 59 10.81 -6.42 -1.71
C GLU A 59 10.91 -6.83 -0.23
N LYS A 60 11.55 -7.97 0.04
CA LYS A 60 11.88 -8.34 1.42
C LYS A 60 12.88 -7.33 1.96
N THR A 61 12.52 -6.69 3.06
CA THR A 61 13.45 -5.88 3.85
C THR A 61 14.54 -6.77 4.43
N ASP A 62 15.77 -6.29 4.43
CA ASP A 62 16.90 -6.96 5.07
C ASP A 62 17.58 -6.05 6.10
N ALA A 63 18.70 -6.50 6.67
CA ALA A 63 19.42 -5.78 7.72
C ALA A 63 20.02 -4.43 7.25
N SER A 64 20.05 -4.14 5.94
CA SER A 64 20.46 -2.83 5.42
C SER A 64 19.33 -1.80 5.45
N ASP A 65 18.06 -2.25 5.52
CA ASP A 65 16.87 -1.40 5.52
C ASP A 65 16.44 -0.95 6.94
N LYS A 66 17.35 -0.97 7.94
CA LYS A 66 17.01 -0.72 9.36
C LYS A 66 16.19 0.55 9.59
N ARG A 67 16.62 1.67 9.02
CA ARG A 67 15.90 2.94 9.19
C ARG A 67 14.52 2.92 8.53
N TYR A 68 14.40 2.31 7.34
CA TYR A 68 13.10 2.11 6.71
C TYR A 68 12.17 1.31 7.63
N ILE A 69 12.66 0.21 8.21
CA ILE A 69 11.89 -0.65 9.12
C ILE A 69 11.45 0.15 10.35
N GLU A 70 12.34 0.88 11.01
CA GLU A 70 12.03 1.70 12.19
C GLU A 70 10.94 2.74 11.90
N ILE A 71 11.05 3.47 10.78
CA ILE A 71 10.06 4.48 10.38
C ILE A 71 8.73 3.83 10.01
N ALA A 72 8.76 2.72 9.26
CA ALA A 72 7.56 1.97 8.88
C ALA A 72 6.82 1.42 10.11
N GLU A 73 7.55 0.88 11.10
CA GLU A 73 6.97 0.45 12.37
C GLU A 73 6.34 1.60 13.15
N ASN A 74 6.98 2.76 13.18
CA ASN A 74 6.40 3.95 13.79
C ASN A 74 5.12 4.40 13.07
N ALA A 75 5.11 4.35 11.74
CA ALA A 75 3.93 4.64 10.94
C ALA A 75 2.78 3.67 11.26
N MET A 76 3.05 2.37 11.36
CA MET A 76 2.06 1.35 11.75
C MET A 76 1.53 1.57 13.17
N LYS A 77 2.38 1.94 14.14
CA LYS A 77 1.96 2.30 15.51
C LYS A 77 1.03 3.51 15.52
N LEU A 78 1.25 4.49 14.64
CA LEU A 78 0.37 5.65 14.48
C LEU A 78 -0.97 5.29 13.81
N GLN A 79 -0.96 4.39 12.82
CA GLN A 79 -2.18 3.86 12.21
C GLN A 79 -3.07 3.16 13.26
N ALA A 80 -2.47 2.32 14.11
CA ALA A 80 -3.19 1.64 15.19
C ALA A 80 -3.85 2.61 16.20
N LYS A 81 -3.34 3.84 16.31
CA LYS A 81 -3.88 4.92 17.14
C LYS A 81 -4.83 5.87 16.39
N ASN A 82 -5.19 5.55 15.14
CA ASN A 82 -5.97 6.43 14.25
C ASN A 82 -5.32 7.80 13.97
N PHE A 83 -4.01 7.93 14.13
CA PHE A 83 -3.28 9.16 13.80
C PHE A 83 -2.85 9.19 12.33
N TRP A 84 -3.84 9.15 11.46
CA TRP A 84 -3.67 8.90 10.02
C TRP A 84 -2.81 9.93 9.29
N HIS A 85 -2.99 11.24 9.52
CA HIS A 85 -2.13 12.26 8.91
C HIS A 85 -0.67 12.17 9.38
N ARG A 86 -0.44 11.77 10.64
CA ARG A 86 0.90 11.58 11.17
C ARG A 86 1.53 10.33 10.58
N ALA A 87 0.78 9.22 10.52
CA ALA A 87 1.22 7.99 9.86
C ALA A 87 1.58 8.24 8.38
N ALA A 88 0.78 9.02 7.65
CA ALA A 88 1.07 9.38 6.26
C ALA A 88 2.41 10.13 6.08
N ARG A 89 2.78 10.98 7.05
CA ARG A 89 4.08 11.67 7.03
C ARG A 89 5.24 10.73 7.32
N GLU A 90 5.06 9.78 8.25
CA GLU A 90 6.08 8.76 8.52
C GLU A 90 6.27 7.84 7.31
N TRP A 91 5.20 7.43 6.62
CA TRP A 91 5.33 6.69 5.36
C TRP A 91 6.06 7.47 4.27
N LEU A 92 5.90 8.80 4.20
CA LEU A 92 6.70 9.62 3.29
C LEU A 92 8.19 9.60 3.65
N LYS A 93 8.53 9.70 4.94
CA LYS A 93 9.93 9.57 5.39
C LYS A 93 10.50 8.19 5.07
N ALA A 94 9.72 7.12 5.26
CA ALA A 94 10.15 5.77 4.92
C ALA A 94 10.45 5.65 3.41
N HIS A 95 9.61 6.24 2.56
CA HIS A 95 9.87 6.32 1.12
C HIS A 95 11.19 7.02 0.80
N ASP A 96 11.50 8.12 1.49
CA ASP A 96 12.71 8.92 1.23
C ASP A 96 14.00 8.24 1.73
N GLU A 97 13.88 7.33 2.71
CA GLU A 97 15.03 6.63 3.32
C GLU A 97 15.51 5.42 2.52
N THR A 98 14.72 4.91 1.57
CA THR A 98 15.07 3.72 0.77
C THR A 98 15.14 4.01 -0.71
N TYR A 99 16.12 3.39 -1.39
CA TYR A 99 16.24 3.44 -2.85
C TYR A 99 15.58 2.24 -3.53
N ARG A 100 15.09 1.26 -2.76
CA ARG A 100 14.52 0.02 -3.29
C ARG A 100 13.12 0.28 -3.85
N PRO A 101 12.87 0.06 -5.15
CA PRO A 101 11.61 0.45 -5.77
C PRO A 101 10.39 -0.26 -5.14
N GLY A 102 10.52 -1.52 -4.72
CA GLY A 102 9.41 -2.23 -4.07
C GLY A 102 9.03 -1.65 -2.70
N LEU A 103 10.02 -1.23 -1.91
CA LEU A 103 9.77 -0.60 -0.60
C LEU A 103 9.23 0.83 -0.75
N ARG A 104 9.72 1.58 -1.74
CA ARG A 104 9.16 2.89 -2.08
C ARG A 104 7.70 2.79 -2.48
N GLN A 105 7.35 1.80 -3.31
CA GLN A 105 5.98 1.57 -3.73
C GLN A 105 5.08 1.20 -2.54
N LYS A 106 5.56 0.33 -1.64
CA LYS A 106 4.86 0.00 -0.39
C LYS A 106 4.59 1.26 0.44
N ALA A 107 5.60 2.09 0.65
CA ALA A 107 5.46 3.34 1.40
C ALA A 107 4.45 4.32 0.76
N ILE A 108 4.45 4.44 -0.58
CA ILE A 108 3.48 5.26 -1.32
C ILE A 108 2.05 4.76 -1.11
N ILE A 109 1.83 3.44 -1.24
CA ILE A 109 0.51 2.82 -1.07
C ILE A 109 0.00 3.03 0.35
N CYS A 110 0.83 2.72 1.36
CA CYS A 110 0.48 2.92 2.76
C CYS A 110 0.18 4.39 3.09
N ARG A 111 0.96 5.33 2.52
CA ARG A 111 0.70 6.76 2.66
C ARG A 111 -0.65 7.16 2.06
N ALA A 112 -0.96 6.69 0.85
CA ALA A 112 -2.23 6.99 0.18
C ALA A 112 -3.40 6.47 1.02
N HIS A 113 -3.31 5.24 1.53
CA HIS A 113 -4.31 4.67 2.42
C HIS A 113 -4.50 5.49 3.71
N CYS A 114 -3.40 5.95 4.33
CA CYS A 114 -3.51 6.84 5.49
C CYS A 114 -4.20 8.17 5.16
N ILE A 115 -3.94 8.76 4.00
CA ILE A 115 -4.61 10.01 3.59
C ILE A 115 -6.11 9.77 3.37
N GLU A 116 -6.47 8.67 2.72
CA GLU A 116 -7.85 8.27 2.51
C GLU A 116 -8.59 8.10 3.85
N MET A 117 -8.02 7.34 4.79
CA MET A 117 -8.61 7.13 6.13
C MET A 117 -8.72 8.44 6.92
N ALA A 118 -7.72 9.32 6.81
CA ALA A 118 -7.77 10.63 7.46
C ALA A 118 -8.92 11.50 6.92
N ASN A 119 -9.09 11.53 5.59
CA ASN A 119 -10.18 12.25 4.94
C ASN A 119 -11.55 11.61 5.24
N TRP A 120 -11.62 10.29 5.43
CA TRP A 120 -12.87 9.64 5.80
C TRP A 120 -13.33 10.03 7.22
N ILE A 121 -12.39 10.14 8.17
CA ILE A 121 -12.69 10.55 9.56
C ILE A 121 -12.95 12.05 9.67
N ARG A 122 -12.25 12.86 8.88
CA ARG A 122 -12.44 14.31 8.80
C ARG A 122 -12.52 14.72 7.33
N PRO A 123 -13.70 14.60 6.70
CA PRO A 123 -13.88 15.06 5.33
C PRO A 123 -13.48 16.52 5.26
N LYS A 124 -12.69 16.87 4.24
CA LYS A 124 -12.39 18.28 3.98
C LYS A 124 -13.73 19.00 3.77
N PRO A 125 -13.89 20.21 4.32
CA PRO A 125 -15.06 21.02 4.00
C PRO A 125 -15.15 21.14 2.48
N GLU A 126 -16.36 20.98 1.92
CA GLU A 126 -16.56 21.13 0.48
C GLU A 126 -16.02 22.51 0.06
N PRO A 127 -15.26 22.58 -1.05
CA PRO A 127 -14.85 23.86 -1.57
C PRO A 127 -16.11 24.65 -1.93
N GLU A 128 -16.38 25.74 -1.20
CA GLU A 128 -17.41 26.71 -1.54
C GLU A 128 -17.06 27.28 -2.92
N TYR A 129 -17.71 26.75 -3.98
CA TYR A 129 -17.52 27.25 -5.33
C TYR A 129 -18.57 28.31 -5.70
N PRO A 130 -18.20 29.39 -6.42
CA PRO A 130 -16.85 29.89 -6.68
C PRO A 130 -16.51 31.13 -5.83
N GLU A 131 -15.27 31.18 -5.34
CA GLU A 131 -14.58 32.44 -5.05
C GLU A 131 -14.79 33.39 -6.21
N LYS A 132 -15.50 34.49 -5.96
CA LYS A 132 -15.54 35.62 -6.88
C LYS A 132 -14.10 36.08 -7.07
N ARG A 133 -13.48 35.65 -8.17
CA ARG A 133 -12.30 36.32 -8.72
C ARG A 133 -12.71 37.77 -8.88
N SER A 134 -12.29 38.61 -7.93
CA SER A 134 -12.32 40.06 -8.08
C SER A 134 -11.52 40.36 -9.34
N LYS A 135 -12.25 40.59 -10.44
CA LYS A 135 -11.67 41.14 -11.65
C LYS A 135 -11.21 42.55 -11.29
N ARG A 136 -9.93 42.79 -11.56
CA ARG A 136 -9.26 44.09 -11.67
C ARG A 136 -10.23 45.25 -11.92
N GLN A 137 -10.04 46.33 -11.18
CA GLN A 137 -10.02 47.69 -11.73
C GLN A 137 -8.70 48.34 -11.30
#